data_AF-A0A352S7Y7-F1
#
_entry.id   AF-A0A352S7Y7-F1
#
_cell.length_a   1.000
_cell.length_b   1.000
_cell.length_c   1.000
_cell.angle_alpha   90.00
_cell.angle_beta   90.00
_cell.angle_gamma   90.00
#
_symmetry.space_group_name_H-M   'P 1'
#
loop_
_entity.id
_entity.type
_entity.pdbx_description
1 polymer ?
#
loop_
_entity_poly.entity_id
_entity_poly.type
_entity_poly.pdbx_seq_one_letter_code
_entity_poly.pdbx_strand_id
1 'polypeptide(L)' 'STVSTHLSILQRAGLVETSRVGQWTYYRRNEKAIAQLARRIGKDL' A
#
# COMPACT_ATOMS: atom_id res chain seq x y z
N SER A 1 10.32 14.16 -9.68
CA SER A 1 10.34 13.07 -8.69
C SER A 1 8.94 12.75 -8.24
N THR A 2 8.28 11.80 -8.90
CA THR A 2 6.82 11.60 -8.78
C THR A 2 6.50 10.17 -8.33
N VAL A 3 7.35 9.22 -8.71
CA VAL A 3 7.21 7.78 -8.42
C VAL A 3 7.31 7.49 -6.92
N SER A 4 8.25 8.11 -6.20
CA SER A 4 8.39 7.92 -4.74
C SER A 4 7.19 8.43 -3.95
N THR A 5 6.55 9.51 -4.41
CA THR A 5 5.33 10.07 -3.81
C THR A 5 4.16 9.10 -4.00
N HIS A 6 4.00 8.56 -5.22
CA HIS A 6 2.94 7.58 -5.51
C HIS A 6 3.15 6.27 -4.73
N LEU A 7 4.39 5.79 -4.61
CA LEU A 7 4.73 4.64 -3.77
C LEU A 7 4.42 4.88 -2.30
N SER A 8 4.72 6.07 -1.78
CA SER A 8 4.43 6.45 -0.40
C SER A 8 2.92 6.56 -0.14
N ILE A 9 2.14 7.04 -1.11
CA ILE A 9 0.68 7.08 -1.03
C ILE A 9 0.10 5.67 -1.01
N LEU A 10 0.57 4.78 -1.91
CA LEU A 10 0.14 3.38 -1.94
C LEU A 10 0.51 2.63 -0.65
N GLN A 11 1.69 2.91 -0.09
CA GLN A 11 2.16 2.34 1.16
C GLN A 11 1.35 2.88 2.37
N ARG A 12 1.06 4.18 2.42
CA ARG A 12 0.21 4.80 3.46
C ARG A 12 -1.23 4.32 3.39
N ALA A 13 -1.75 4.03 2.19
CA ALA A 13 -3.06 3.43 2.00
C ALA A 13 -3.12 1.96 2.47
N GLY A 14 -1.98 1.38 2.87
CA GLY A 14 -1.87 -0.01 3.32
C GLY A 14 -1.95 -1.03 2.18
N LEU A 15 -2.14 -0.59 0.93
CA LEU A 15 -2.36 -1.45 -0.25
C LEU A 15 -1.18 -2.38 -0.56
N VAL A 16 0.02 -1.92 -0.21
CA VAL A 16 1.27 -2.66 -0.38
C VAL A 16 1.96 -2.77 0.96
N GLU A 17 2.34 -3.99 1.31
CA GLU A 17 3.22 -4.25 2.44
C GLU A 17 4.66 -3.97 2.02
N THR A 18 5.27 -3.04 2.74
CA THR A 18 6.70 -2.78 2.65
C THR A 18 7.42 -3.56 3.72
N SER A 19 8.20 -4.56 3.32
CA SER A 19 9.03 -5.31 4.23
C SER A 19 10.49 -4.99 3.94
N ARG A 20 11.22 -4.51 4.95
CA ARG A 20 12.63 -4.19 4.80
C ARG A 20 13.44 -5.43 5.16
N VAL A 21 14.11 -6.01 4.17
CA VAL A 21 14.97 -7.18 4.38
C VAL A 21 16.40 -6.75 4.07
N GLY A 22 17.16 -6.48 5.12
CA GLY A 22 18.53 -5.97 5.03
C GLY A 22 18.59 -4.60 4.33
N GLN A 23 19.26 -4.55 3.17
CA GLN A 23 19.46 -3.33 2.39
C GLN A 23 18.33 -3.04 1.39
N TRP A 24 17.35 -3.94 1.24
CA TRP A 24 16.31 -3.86 0.23
C TRP A 24 14.92 -3.64 0.85
N THR A 25 14.14 -2.73 0.25
CA THR A 25 12.72 -2.55 0.57
C THR A 25 11.90 -3.37 -0.41
N TYR A 26 11.32 -4.46 0.07
CA TYR A 26 10.41 -5.28 -0.71
C TYR A 26 9.00 -4.71 -0.64
N TYR A 27 8.40 -4.51 -1.81
CA TYR A 27 7.00 -4.14 -1.94
C TYR A 27 6.20 -5.36 -2.36
N ARG A 28 5.31 -5.84 -1.50
CA ARG A 28 4.37 -6.91 -1.81
C ARG A 28 2.95 -6.33 -1.86
N ARG A 29 2.16 -6.73 -2.85
CA ARG A 29 0.72 -6.40 -2.87
C ARG A 29 0.03 -7.15 -1.74
N ASN A 30 -0.63 -6.42 -0.85
CA ASN A 30 -1.39 -7.02 0.24
C ASN A 30 -2.87 -7.07 -0.17
N GLU A 31 -3.30 -8.21 -0.68
CA GLU A 31 -4.70 -8.44 -1.08
C GLU A 31 -5.69 -8.19 0.07
N LYS A 32 -5.32 -8.49 1.32
CA LYS A 32 -6.18 -8.21 2.49
C LYS A 32 -6.37 -6.71 2.70
N ALA A 33 -5.32 -5.92 2.50
CA ALA A 33 -5.40 -4.48 2.65
C ALA A 33 -6.11 -3.81 1.47
N ILE A 34 -5.94 -4.32 0.25
CA ILE A 34 -6.74 -3.92 -0.92
C ILE A 34 -8.22 -4.18 -0.68
N ALA A 35 -8.58 -5.37 -0.18
CA ALA A 35 -9.97 -5.72 0.14
C ALA A 35 -10.54 -4.83 1.27
N GLN A 36 -9.75 -4.56 2.31
CA GLN A 36 -10.16 -3.62 3.36
C GLN A 36 -10.33 -2.20 2.84
N LEU A 37 -9.44 -1.71 1.97
CA LEU A 37 -9.57 -0.39 1.38
C LEU A 37 -10.83 -0.30 0.52
N ALA A 38 -11.05 -1.28 -0.37
CA ALA A 38 -12.25 -1.32 -1.20
C ALA A 38 -13.52 -1.28 -0.35
N ARG A 39 -13.52 -2.02 0.77
CA ARG A 39 -14.63 -2.02 1.73
C ARG A 39 -14.78 -0.70 2.49
N ARG A 40 -13.70 0.03 2.72
CA ARG A 40 -13.68 1.32 3.44
C ARG A 40 -14.15 2.45 2.52
N ILE A 41 -13.69 2.47 1.26
CA ILE A 41 -14.15 3.40 0.23
C ILE A 41 -15.64 3.17 -0.07
N GLY A 42 -16.06 1.91 -0.20
CA GLY A 42 -17.48 1.59 -0.42
C GLY A 42 -18.38 1.78 0.80
N LYS A 43 -17.82 2.10 1.98
CA LYS A 43 -18.57 2.37 3.22
C LYS A 43 -18.68 3.86 3.54
N ASP A 44 -17.92 4.70 2.84
CA ASP A 44 -17.95 6.17 2.97
C ASP A 44 -18.86 6.82 1.89
N LEU A 45 -19.60 6.01 1.14
CA LEU A 45 -20.61 6.44 0.16
C LEU A 45 -22.01 6.12 0.68
#